data_AF-A0A7J7D5L9-F1
#
_entry.id   AF-A0A7J7D5L9-F1
#
_cell.length_a   1.000
_cell.length_b   1.000
_cell.length_c   1.000
_cell.angle_alpha   90.00
_cell.angle_beta   90.00
_cell.angle_gamma   90.00
#
_symmetry.space_group_name_H-M   'P 1'
#
loop_
_entity.id
_entity.type
_entity.pdbx_description
1 polymer ?
#
loop_
_entity_poly.entity_id
_entity_poly.type
_entity_poly.pdbx_seq_one_letter_code
_entity_poly.pdbx_strand_id
1 'polypeptide(L)'
;MIRASLWKISGARYYPKNFEKQFGPIDATENTKSPRDIDGHGTLTASIVTGQNLPGAEASGGFAHGTASGGAPMAYLAIYKVCWVLPNKPKAGGSLCFPADILAAVDDAIADGVNVLSISTGAQKPLSYDGDYIHCCISCHAKQYCCGVFCREQWPGVFCREQWPRLEDRKNAAPWIFTVGASSMDRMFLGPLIFDNGSQNMGQSVTPYELVNMHPLVRAIDVENFDVVSDEKGQRLDGSLSPENVEGKIVLCNTGK
;
A
#
# COMPACT_ATOMS: atom_id res chain seq x y z
N MET A 1 -11.39 -25.08 7.27
CA MET A 1 -10.94 -26.32 6.59
C MET A 1 -9.59 -26.02 5.96
N ILE A 2 -8.50 -26.54 6.54
CA ILE A 2 -7.12 -26.26 6.10
C ILE A 2 -6.78 -27.20 4.95
N ARG A 3 -6.40 -26.64 3.80
CA ARG A 3 -5.47 -27.27 2.85
C ARG A 3 -4.96 -26.22 1.86
N ALA A 4 -3.87 -25.54 2.25
CA ALA A 4 -2.94 -24.99 1.28
C ALA A 4 -1.80 -26.01 1.14
N SER A 5 -1.78 -26.73 0.03
CA SER A 5 -0.70 -27.66 -0.31
C SER A 5 0.48 -26.88 -0.90
N LEU A 6 1.49 -26.62 -0.06
CA LEU A 6 2.93 -26.43 -0.32
C LEU A 6 3.50 -25.88 1.00
N TRP A 7 4.51 -26.54 1.57
CA TRP A 7 4.92 -26.48 2.99
C TRP A 7 5.16 -25.11 3.64
N LYS A 8 5.00 -23.99 2.92
CA LYS A 8 5.18 -22.63 3.42
C LYS A 8 3.91 -22.03 4.03
N ILE A 9 2.77 -22.15 3.37
CA ILE A 9 1.50 -21.57 3.83
C ILE A 9 0.74 -22.66 4.59
N SER A 10 0.71 -22.56 5.92
CA SER A 10 0.10 -23.57 6.80
C SER A 10 -1.41 -23.39 6.99
N GLY A 11 -1.92 -22.18 6.77
CA GLY A 11 -3.33 -21.85 6.94
C GLY A 11 -3.72 -20.59 6.18
N ALA A 12 -4.99 -20.53 5.76
CA ALA A 12 -5.54 -19.37 5.07
C ALA A 12 -7.04 -19.23 5.36
N ARG A 13 -7.43 -18.05 5.86
CA ARG A 13 -8.81 -17.66 6.23
C ARG A 13 -9.13 -16.29 5.63
N TYR A 14 -10.42 -15.96 5.57
CA TYR A 14 -10.90 -14.66 5.10
C TYR A 14 -12.18 -14.25 5.83
N TYR A 15 -12.37 -12.94 5.99
CA TYR A 15 -13.42 -12.36 6.84
C TYR A 15 -14.19 -11.29 6.05
N PRO A 16 -15.31 -11.66 5.40
CA PRO A 16 -16.08 -10.74 4.56
C PRO A 16 -17.30 -10.13 5.26
N LYS A 17 -17.57 -10.49 6.52
CA LYS A 17 -18.90 -10.33 7.14
C LYS A 17 -19.35 -8.88 7.21
N ASN A 18 -18.49 -7.97 7.68
CA ASN A 18 -18.85 -6.56 7.81
C ASN A 18 -18.73 -5.82 6.48
N PHE A 19 -17.82 -6.24 5.60
CA PHE A 19 -17.78 -5.77 4.22
C PHE A 19 -19.07 -6.07 3.48
N GLU A 20 -19.54 -7.32 3.51
CA GLU A 20 -20.78 -7.73 2.84
C GLU A 20 -22.03 -7.08 3.46
N LYS A 21 -21.98 -6.76 4.76
CA LYS A 21 -23.06 -6.01 5.42
C LYS A 21 -23.17 -4.58 4.91
N GLN A 22 -22.06 -3.93 4.57
CA GLN A 22 -22.07 -2.54 4.11
C GLN A 22 -22.26 -2.41 2.59
N PHE A 23 -21.62 -3.29 1.81
CA PHE A 23 -21.56 -3.17 0.35
C PHE A 23 -22.38 -4.22 -0.40
N GLY A 24 -23.03 -5.15 0.31
CA GLY A 24 -23.71 -6.29 -0.28
C GLY A 24 -22.76 -7.44 -0.59
N PRO A 25 -23.25 -8.53 -1.22
CA PRO A 25 -22.43 -9.70 -1.53
C PRO A 25 -21.17 -9.34 -2.30
N ILE A 26 -20.06 -10.04 -2.01
CA ILE A 26 -18.81 -9.84 -2.75
C ILE A 26 -19.04 -10.11 -4.25
N ASP A 27 -18.79 -9.09 -5.07
CA ASP A 27 -18.71 -9.25 -6.52
C ASP A 27 -17.44 -10.02 -6.88
N ALA A 28 -17.62 -11.15 -7.59
CA ALA A 28 -16.55 -12.04 -8.01
C ALA A 28 -15.64 -11.44 -9.10
N THR A 29 -16.08 -10.36 -9.77
CA THR A 29 -15.30 -9.66 -10.78
C THR A 29 -14.25 -8.72 -10.16
N GLU A 30 -14.59 -8.12 -9.02
CA GLU A 30 -13.72 -7.17 -8.33
C GLU A 30 -12.97 -7.79 -7.16
N ASN A 31 -13.57 -8.78 -6.50
CA ASN A 31 -13.05 -9.43 -5.30
C ASN A 31 -13.18 -10.96 -5.42
N THR A 32 -12.39 -11.70 -4.64
CA THR A 32 -12.57 -13.16 -4.53
C THR A 32 -12.95 -13.50 -3.10
N LYS A 33 -14.09 -14.17 -2.90
CA LYS A 33 -14.56 -14.72 -1.62
C LYS A 33 -13.72 -15.94 -1.20
N SER A 34 -12.43 -15.72 -1.07
CA SER A 34 -11.41 -16.68 -0.66
C SER A 34 -10.23 -15.91 -0.02
N PRO A 35 -9.27 -16.62 0.61
CA PRO A 35 -8.04 -15.99 1.11
C PRO A 35 -7.12 -15.43 0.02
N ARG A 36 -7.45 -15.61 -1.27
CA ARG A 36 -6.64 -15.11 -2.38
C ARG A 36 -6.53 -13.58 -2.33
N ASP A 37 -5.30 -13.11 -2.41
CA ASP A 37 -4.98 -11.71 -2.61
C ASP A 37 -5.19 -11.31 -4.08
N ILE A 38 -5.84 -10.18 -4.28
CA ILE A 38 -6.16 -9.59 -5.59
C ILE A 38 -5.72 -8.12 -5.69
N ASP A 39 -5.27 -7.57 -4.56
CA ASP A 39 -4.81 -6.20 -4.37
C ASP A 39 -3.29 -6.16 -4.50
N GLY A 40 -2.60 -7.09 -3.82
CA GLY A 40 -1.14 -7.25 -3.85
C GLY A 40 -0.46 -6.83 -2.56
N HIS A 41 -1.06 -5.94 -1.76
CA HIS A 41 -0.49 -5.48 -0.49
C HIS A 41 -0.23 -6.64 0.49
N GLY A 42 -1.16 -7.59 0.57
CA GLY A 42 -1.03 -8.78 1.43
C GLY A 42 0.14 -9.68 1.00
N THR A 43 0.28 -9.90 -0.31
CA THR A 43 1.37 -10.70 -0.89
C THR A 43 2.72 -10.03 -0.67
N LEU A 44 2.81 -8.72 -0.91
CA LEU A 44 4.02 -7.92 -0.67
C LEU A 44 4.45 -8.01 0.79
N THR A 45 3.56 -7.68 1.73
CA THR A 45 3.85 -7.71 3.17
C THR A 45 4.23 -9.11 3.66
N ALA A 46 3.51 -10.16 3.24
CA ALA A 46 3.84 -11.54 3.58
C ALA A 46 5.21 -11.99 3.05
N SER A 47 5.59 -11.54 1.84
CA SER A 47 6.90 -11.82 1.26
C SER A 47 8.05 -11.11 1.96
N ILE A 48 7.84 -9.89 2.47
CA ILE A 48 8.85 -9.15 3.26
C ILE A 48 9.13 -9.88 4.58
N VAL A 49 8.10 -10.46 5.21
CA VAL A 49 8.26 -11.16 6.49
C VAL A 49 8.83 -12.56 6.28
N THR A 50 8.25 -13.34 5.38
CA THR A 50 8.53 -14.78 5.28
C THR A 50 8.93 -15.24 3.88
N GLY A 51 9.16 -14.36 2.91
CA GLY A 51 9.54 -14.75 1.55
C GLY A 51 10.72 -15.71 1.52
N GLN A 52 10.61 -16.77 0.72
CA GLN A 52 11.73 -17.67 0.47
C GLN A 52 12.77 -16.97 -0.42
N ASN A 53 14.01 -17.49 -0.40
CA ASN A 53 15.06 -16.99 -1.28
C ASN A 53 14.65 -17.19 -2.75
N LEU A 54 14.50 -16.09 -3.47
CA LEU A 54 14.16 -16.06 -4.88
C LEU A 54 15.24 -15.29 -5.66
N PRO A 55 16.22 -16.01 -6.25
CA PRO A 55 17.22 -15.41 -7.12
C PRO A 55 16.58 -14.85 -8.40
N GLY A 56 17.15 -13.76 -8.93
CA GLY A 56 16.66 -13.12 -10.16
C GLY A 56 15.35 -12.36 -9.98
N ALA A 57 15.01 -11.97 -8.75
CA ALA A 57 13.86 -11.15 -8.47
C ALA A 57 14.14 -9.70 -8.86
N GLU A 58 13.21 -9.10 -9.60
CA GLU A 58 13.26 -7.72 -10.06
C GLU A 58 11.85 -7.13 -10.12
N ALA A 59 11.75 -5.81 -9.98
CA ALA A 59 10.53 -5.07 -10.30
C ALA A 59 10.45 -4.84 -11.82
N SER A 60 9.25 -4.52 -12.31
CA SER A 60 8.98 -4.24 -13.73
C SER A 60 10.03 -3.30 -14.33
N GLY A 61 10.69 -3.70 -15.42
CA GLY A 61 11.77 -2.92 -16.04
C GLY A 61 13.17 -3.22 -15.52
N GLY A 62 13.36 -4.30 -14.76
CA GLY A 62 14.68 -4.73 -14.27
C GLY A 62 15.16 -4.01 -13.01
N PHE A 63 14.31 -3.20 -12.38
CA PHE A 63 14.69 -2.45 -11.19
C PHE A 63 14.92 -3.39 -10.00
N ALA A 64 15.97 -3.11 -9.23
CA ALA A 64 16.34 -3.89 -8.05
C ALA A 64 16.56 -5.39 -8.30
N HIS A 65 17.04 -5.74 -9.50
CA HIS A 65 17.44 -7.12 -9.81
C HIS A 65 18.42 -7.68 -8.76
N GLY A 66 18.06 -8.81 -8.17
CA GLY A 66 18.85 -9.45 -7.13
C GLY A 66 18.19 -10.71 -6.59
N THR A 67 18.50 -11.07 -5.35
CA THR A 67 17.81 -12.15 -4.64
C THR A 67 16.84 -11.54 -3.64
N ALA A 68 15.54 -11.77 -3.84
CA ALA A 68 14.53 -11.39 -2.86
C ALA A 68 14.48 -12.44 -1.73
N SER A 69 14.32 -11.97 -0.50
CA SER A 69 14.18 -12.83 0.69
C SER A 69 13.45 -12.07 1.80
N GLY A 70 12.66 -12.78 2.59
CA GLY A 70 12.01 -12.20 3.77
C GLY A 70 12.91 -12.20 5.01
N GLY A 71 12.48 -11.53 6.07
CA GLY A 71 13.21 -11.54 7.35
C GLY A 71 13.32 -12.93 8.00
N ALA A 72 12.33 -13.80 7.78
CA ALA A 72 12.30 -15.18 8.27
C ALA A 72 11.90 -16.18 7.15
N PRO A 73 12.82 -16.51 6.23
CA PRO A 73 12.52 -17.34 5.05
C PRO A 73 12.04 -18.76 5.36
N MET A 74 12.36 -19.28 6.56
CA MET A 74 11.98 -20.61 7.02
C MET A 74 10.70 -20.65 7.86
N ALA A 75 10.12 -19.50 8.23
CA ALA A 75 8.90 -19.45 9.04
C ALA A 75 7.67 -19.93 8.25
N TYR A 76 6.72 -20.59 8.91
CA TYR A 76 5.43 -20.89 8.31
C TYR A 76 4.55 -19.63 8.26
N LEU A 77 3.65 -19.58 7.27
CA LEU A 77 2.78 -18.45 7.01
C LEU A 77 1.32 -18.85 7.19
N ALA A 78 0.59 -18.15 8.05
CA ALA A 78 -0.86 -18.23 8.18
C ALA A 78 -1.48 -16.91 7.69
N ILE A 79 -2.44 -16.99 6.77
CA ILE A 79 -3.05 -15.82 6.13
C ILE A 79 -4.45 -15.57 6.68
N TYR A 80 -4.72 -14.32 7.06
CA TYR A 80 -6.01 -13.85 7.55
C TYR A 80 -6.44 -12.63 6.73
N LYS A 81 -7.23 -12.84 5.67
CA LYS A 81 -7.66 -11.76 4.77
C LYS A 81 -8.86 -11.00 5.35
N VAL A 82 -8.65 -9.72 5.66
CA VAL A 82 -9.66 -8.83 6.28
C VAL A 82 -9.93 -7.56 5.47
N CYS A 83 -9.13 -7.33 4.43
CA CYS A 83 -9.22 -6.17 3.56
C CYS A 83 -9.79 -6.58 2.20
N TRP A 84 -10.63 -5.70 1.65
CA TRP A 84 -11.39 -5.94 0.43
C TRP A 84 -11.34 -4.70 -0.45
N VAL A 85 -11.21 -4.90 -1.76
CA VAL A 85 -11.19 -3.80 -2.73
C VAL A 85 -12.56 -3.13 -2.74
N LEU A 86 -12.60 -1.79 -2.73
CA LEU A 86 -13.85 -1.04 -2.74
C LEU A 86 -14.61 -1.23 -4.06
N PRO A 87 -15.94 -1.44 -4.02
CA PRO A 87 -16.71 -1.62 -5.25
C PRO A 87 -16.75 -0.37 -6.11
N ASN A 88 -16.74 -0.54 -7.43
CA ASN A 88 -16.81 0.55 -8.41
C ASN A 88 -15.69 1.60 -8.24
N LYS A 89 -14.54 1.22 -7.67
CA LYS A 89 -13.34 2.05 -7.60
C LYS A 89 -12.20 1.34 -8.31
N PRO A 90 -11.30 2.07 -9.00
CA PRO A 90 -10.07 1.47 -9.50
C PRO A 90 -9.30 0.87 -8.31
N LYS A 91 -8.45 -0.14 -8.53
CA LYS A 91 -7.64 -0.72 -7.44
C LYS A 91 -6.80 0.33 -6.69
N ALA A 92 -6.36 1.38 -7.41
CA ALA A 92 -5.70 2.54 -6.83
C ALA A 92 -6.59 3.35 -5.85
N GLY A 93 -7.91 3.16 -5.90
CA GLY A 93 -8.90 3.73 -4.99
C GLY A 93 -8.91 3.08 -3.59
N GLY A 94 -8.08 2.06 -3.39
CA GLY A 94 -7.77 1.49 -2.08
C GLY A 94 -8.63 0.31 -1.67
N SER A 95 -8.11 -0.41 -0.67
CA SER A 95 -8.80 -1.50 0.02
C SER A 95 -9.33 -1.03 1.37
N LEU A 96 -10.47 -1.56 1.80
CA LEU A 96 -11.08 -1.28 3.09
C LEU A 96 -11.08 -2.53 3.98
N CYS A 97 -10.73 -2.35 5.23
CA CYS A 97 -10.71 -3.40 6.24
C CYS A 97 -11.61 -2.97 7.40
N PHE A 98 -12.59 -3.81 7.74
CA PHE A 98 -13.52 -3.47 8.82
C PHE A 98 -12.91 -3.82 10.19
N PRO A 99 -13.00 -2.92 11.18
CA PRO A 99 -12.56 -3.19 12.56
C PRO A 99 -13.01 -4.56 13.08
N ALA A 100 -14.30 -4.87 12.98
CA ALA A 100 -14.86 -6.12 13.49
C ALA A 100 -14.37 -7.37 12.73
N ASP A 101 -14.06 -7.26 11.43
CA ASP A 101 -13.46 -8.36 10.67
C ASP A 101 -11.99 -8.55 11.05
N ILE A 102 -11.28 -7.47 11.40
CA ILE A 102 -9.92 -7.52 11.95
C ILE A 102 -9.92 -8.21 13.32
N LEU A 103 -10.85 -7.87 14.22
CA LEU A 103 -10.94 -8.51 15.53
C LEU A 103 -11.20 -10.02 15.41
N ALA A 104 -12.14 -10.42 14.55
CA ALA A 104 -12.43 -11.83 14.30
C ALA A 104 -11.21 -12.58 13.76
N ALA A 105 -10.40 -11.94 12.92
CA ALA A 105 -9.15 -12.51 12.42
C ALA A 105 -8.08 -12.65 13.52
N VAL A 106 -7.95 -11.65 14.40
CA VAL A 106 -7.02 -11.70 15.53
C VAL A 106 -7.40 -12.82 16.50
N ASP A 107 -8.68 -12.95 16.85
CA ASP A 107 -9.18 -14.02 17.72
C ASP A 107 -8.87 -15.42 17.14
N ASP A 108 -9.13 -15.61 15.84
CA ASP A 108 -8.80 -16.86 15.15
C ASP A 108 -7.29 -17.10 15.07
N ALA A 109 -6.46 -16.05 14.88
CA ALA A 109 -5.00 -16.19 14.87
C ALA A 109 -4.44 -16.60 16.23
N ILE A 110 -5.02 -16.07 17.31
CA ILE A 110 -4.68 -16.46 18.67
C ILE A 110 -5.07 -17.92 18.91
N ALA A 111 -6.30 -18.30 18.55
CA ALA A 111 -6.80 -19.66 18.70
C ALA A 111 -6.03 -20.69 17.84
N ASP A 112 -5.58 -20.29 16.65
CA ASP A 112 -4.75 -21.11 15.76
C ASP A 112 -3.29 -21.23 16.27
N GLY A 113 -2.90 -20.48 17.30
CA GLY A 113 -1.59 -20.59 17.95
C GLY A 113 -0.45 -19.88 17.21
N VAL A 114 -0.75 -18.82 16.45
CA VAL A 114 0.25 -18.03 15.73
C VAL A 114 1.27 -17.42 16.71
N ASN A 115 2.56 -17.51 16.39
CA ASN A 115 3.62 -17.02 17.27
C ASN A 115 3.82 -15.49 17.19
N VAL A 116 3.75 -14.94 15.98
CA VAL A 116 3.93 -13.52 15.70
C VAL A 116 2.87 -13.09 14.70
N LEU A 117 2.14 -12.03 15.02
CA LEU A 117 1.14 -11.44 14.14
C LEU A 117 1.72 -10.18 13.48
N SER A 118 1.76 -10.15 12.15
CA SER A 118 2.19 -8.99 11.36
C SER A 118 0.98 -8.30 10.76
N ILE A 119 0.70 -7.07 11.20
CA ILE A 119 -0.45 -6.29 10.74
C ILE A 119 0.04 -4.98 10.10
N SER A 120 -0.15 -4.86 8.79
CA SER A 120 0.17 -3.65 8.03
C SER A 120 -1.10 -2.90 7.64
N THR A 121 -1.93 -2.60 8.64
CA THR A 121 -3.14 -1.77 8.51
C THR A 121 -3.33 -0.94 9.76
N GLY A 122 -4.13 0.11 9.68
CA GLY A 122 -4.40 1.00 10.80
C GLY A 122 -5.61 1.88 10.52
N ALA A 123 -6.16 2.48 11.59
CA ALA A 123 -7.28 3.40 11.47
C ALA A 123 -6.96 4.59 10.53
N GLN A 124 -7.96 5.13 9.84
CA GLN A 124 -7.75 6.31 8.98
C GLN A 124 -7.41 7.57 9.79
N LYS A 125 -7.88 7.66 11.04
CA LYS A 125 -7.59 8.74 11.99
C LYS A 125 -6.99 8.17 13.28
N PRO A 126 -6.16 8.93 14.02
CA PRO A 126 -5.78 8.55 15.38
C PRO A 126 -7.04 8.37 16.23
N LEU A 127 -7.19 7.22 16.87
CA LEU A 127 -8.29 6.93 17.78
C LEU A 127 -7.73 6.82 19.20
N SER A 128 -8.54 7.15 20.20
CA SER A 128 -8.22 6.82 21.59
C SER A 128 -8.05 5.31 21.76
N TYR A 129 -7.35 4.86 22.80
CA TYR A 129 -7.10 3.42 23.04
C TYR A 129 -8.38 2.57 23.04
N ASP A 130 -9.50 3.13 23.52
CA ASP A 130 -10.81 2.46 23.55
C ASP A 130 -11.50 2.42 22.17
N GLY A 131 -11.13 3.33 21.26
CA GLY A 131 -11.67 3.41 19.90
C GLY A 131 -10.82 2.72 18.85
N ASP A 132 -9.53 2.51 19.12
CA ASP A 132 -8.64 1.78 18.24
C ASP A 132 -8.83 0.27 18.44
N TYR A 133 -9.53 -0.33 17.50
CA TYR A 133 -9.87 -1.74 17.49
C TYR A 133 -8.62 -2.65 17.49
N ILE A 134 -7.49 -2.21 16.93
CA ILE A 134 -6.24 -2.97 17.00
C ILE A 134 -5.71 -2.96 18.45
N HIS A 135 -5.86 -1.84 19.16
CA HIS A 135 -5.45 -1.74 20.57
C HIS A 135 -6.30 -2.60 21.50
N CYS A 136 -7.61 -2.61 21.32
CA CYS A 136 -8.57 -3.30 22.21
C CYS A 136 -8.42 -4.83 22.18
N CYS A 137 -8.13 -5.43 21.03
CA CYS A 137 -7.98 -6.90 20.94
C CYS A 137 -6.62 -7.41 21.41
N ILE A 138 -5.54 -6.68 21.14
CA ILE A 138 -4.18 -7.11 21.55
C ILE A 138 -4.01 -6.93 23.08
N SER A 139 -4.67 -5.94 23.69
CA SER A 139 -4.61 -5.74 25.16
C SER A 139 -5.32 -6.85 25.94
N CYS A 140 -6.43 -7.39 25.40
CA CYS A 140 -7.21 -8.44 26.05
C CYS A 140 -6.52 -9.82 26.01
N HIS A 141 -5.64 -10.06 25.03
CA HIS A 141 -5.02 -11.38 24.77
C HIS A 141 -3.51 -11.39 25.01
N ALA A 142 -3.08 -11.00 26.22
CA ALA A 142 -1.72 -10.73 26.69
C ALA A 142 -0.67 -11.88 26.62
N LYS A 143 -0.74 -12.80 25.64
CA LYS A 143 0.21 -13.92 25.46
C LYS A 143 0.93 -13.97 24.12
N GLN A 144 0.63 -13.11 23.15
CA GLN A 144 1.24 -13.16 21.81
C GLN A 144 1.92 -11.84 21.42
N TYR A 145 3.09 -11.94 20.79
CA TYR A 145 3.85 -10.81 20.29
C TYR A 145 3.21 -10.30 18.99
N CYS A 146 2.67 -9.08 19.01
CA CYS A 146 2.09 -8.44 17.83
C CYS A 146 3.02 -7.35 17.27
N CYS A 147 3.39 -7.48 16.01
CA CYS A 147 4.17 -6.48 15.27
C CYS A 147 3.24 -5.73 14.30
N GLY A 148 3.08 -4.43 14.52
CA GLY A 148 2.35 -3.54 13.62
C GLY A 148 3.34 -2.77 12.75
N VAL A 149 3.31 -2.96 11.44
CA VAL A 149 4.14 -2.18 10.51
C VAL A 149 3.31 -1.03 9.97
N PHE A 150 3.78 0.21 10.16
CA PHE A 150 3.13 1.38 9.62
C PHE A 150 3.90 1.91 8.41
N CYS A 151 3.28 1.81 7.24
CA CYS A 151 3.67 2.57 6.05
C CYS A 151 2.54 3.54 5.72
N ARG A 152 2.86 4.84 5.63
CA ARG A 152 1.92 5.85 5.13
C ARG A 152 1.77 5.65 3.62
N GLU A 153 0.76 4.90 3.19
CA GLU A 153 0.22 5.01 1.83
C GLU A 153 -0.95 6.00 1.85
N GLN A 154 -0.63 7.29 1.73
CA GLN A 154 -1.56 8.26 1.14
C GLN A 154 -0.78 9.45 0.55
N TRP A 155 -0.71 9.40 -0.78
CA TRP A 155 -0.29 10.38 -1.80
C TRP A 155 -1.13 11.70 -1.71
N PRO A 156 -0.71 12.92 -2.21
CA PRO A 156 0.45 13.28 -3.04
C PRO A 156 1.52 14.20 -2.40
N GLY A 157 2.74 14.08 -2.94
CA GLY A 157 3.74 15.13 -3.13
C GLY A 157 3.95 16.23 -2.08
N VAL A 158 4.80 15.98 -1.09
CA VAL A 158 5.86 16.91 -0.68
C VAL A 158 7.01 16.05 -0.18
N PHE A 159 8.23 16.38 -0.60
CA PHE A 159 9.45 15.97 0.06
C PHE A 159 9.25 15.91 1.59
N CYS A 160 9.84 14.91 2.25
CA CYS A 160 10.08 14.97 3.69
C CYS A 160 11.09 16.11 3.97
N ARG A 161 10.65 17.35 3.83
CA ARG A 161 11.30 18.54 4.35
C ARG A 161 10.21 19.39 4.98
N GLU A 162 10.40 19.54 6.29
CA GLU A 162 9.81 20.60 7.12
C GLU A 162 8.34 20.44 7.48
N GLN A 163 8.01 19.28 8.06
CA GLN A 163 7.29 19.24 9.34
C GLN A 163 7.43 17.84 9.90
N TRP A 164 8.06 17.74 11.06
CA TRP A 164 7.94 16.58 11.93
C TRP A 164 6.48 16.11 11.92
N PRO A 165 6.14 14.83 11.67
CA PRO A 165 4.77 14.38 11.84
C PRO A 165 4.35 14.76 13.25
N ARG A 166 3.22 15.47 13.38
CA ARG A 166 2.77 15.93 14.68
C ARG A 166 2.64 14.71 15.58
N LEU A 167 3.08 14.81 16.83
CA LEU A 167 3.09 13.67 17.77
C LEU A 167 1.72 12.99 17.92
N GLU A 168 0.66 13.72 17.58
CA GLU A 168 -0.77 13.35 17.58
C GLU A 168 -1.19 12.45 16.40
N ASP A 169 -0.41 12.33 15.32
CA ASP A 169 -0.78 11.54 14.12
C ASP A 169 -0.37 10.06 14.19
N ARG A 170 0.18 9.61 15.33
CA ARG A 170 0.62 8.23 15.53
C ARG A 170 -0.57 7.30 15.73
N LYS A 171 -0.66 6.27 14.87
CA LYS A 171 -1.63 5.16 14.95
C LYS A 171 -0.93 3.93 15.52
N ASN A 172 -1.67 2.97 16.07
CA ASN A 172 -1.11 1.74 16.64
C ASN A 172 -0.08 1.99 17.77
N ALA A 173 -0.31 3.00 18.61
CA ALA A 173 0.62 3.47 19.66
C ALA A 173 0.49 2.73 21.01
N ALA A 174 -0.26 1.64 21.07
CA ALA A 174 -0.39 0.86 22.29
C ALA A 174 0.97 0.31 22.78
N PRO A 175 1.28 0.39 24.10
CA PRO A 175 2.55 -0.07 24.65
C PRO A 175 2.88 -1.55 24.41
N TRP A 176 1.86 -2.37 24.15
CA TRP A 176 1.99 -3.82 23.90
C TRP A 176 2.09 -4.17 22.40
N ILE A 177 2.18 -3.17 21.51
CA ILE A 177 2.39 -3.35 20.08
C ILE A 177 3.78 -2.86 19.70
N PHE A 178 4.52 -3.64 18.92
CA PHE A 178 5.73 -3.14 18.27
C PHE A 178 5.34 -2.31 17.05
N THR A 179 5.29 -0.99 17.22
CA THR A 179 5.04 -0.03 16.13
C THR A 179 6.33 0.26 15.36
N VAL A 180 6.35 -0.07 14.06
CA VAL A 180 7.53 0.12 13.20
C VAL A 180 7.36 1.34 12.30
N GLY A 181 8.34 2.25 12.30
CA GLY A 181 8.41 3.40 11.40
C GLY A 181 9.11 3.07 10.07
N ALA A 182 8.74 3.77 9.01
CA ALA A 182 9.37 3.65 7.69
C ALA A 182 10.53 4.64 7.52
N SER A 183 11.61 4.20 6.88
CA SER A 183 12.77 5.05 6.54
C SER A 183 13.32 4.68 5.16
N SER A 184 14.15 5.56 4.59
CA SER A 184 14.82 5.31 3.32
C SER A 184 16.03 4.38 3.48
N MET A 185 16.33 3.64 2.42
CA MET A 185 17.60 2.94 2.24
C MET A 185 18.56 3.75 1.36
N ASP A 186 19.80 3.29 1.24
CA ASP A 186 20.85 3.88 0.40
C ASP A 186 20.58 3.75 -1.11
N ARG A 187 19.80 2.74 -1.51
CA ARG A 187 19.40 2.52 -2.91
C ARG A 187 18.35 3.55 -3.37
N MET A 188 18.59 4.13 -4.54
CA MET A 188 17.69 5.07 -5.22
C MET A 188 17.50 4.66 -6.69
N PHE A 189 16.30 4.85 -7.23
CA PHE A 189 16.01 4.65 -8.66
C PHE A 189 15.94 5.99 -9.36
N LEU A 190 16.93 6.27 -10.19
CA LEU A 190 17.11 7.57 -10.82
C LEU A 190 16.47 7.59 -12.22
N GLY A 191 15.76 8.67 -12.51
CA GLY A 191 15.18 8.95 -13.82
C GLY A 191 15.64 10.33 -14.28
N PRO A 192 16.71 10.44 -15.08
CA PRO A 192 17.18 11.73 -15.56
C PRO A 192 16.17 12.34 -16.54
N LEU A 193 15.85 13.62 -16.35
CA LEU A 193 15.13 14.44 -17.32
C LEU A 193 16.17 15.22 -18.12
N ILE A 194 16.23 14.96 -19.43
CA ILE A 194 17.16 15.61 -20.34
C ILE A 194 16.38 16.63 -21.18
N PHE A 195 16.81 17.88 -21.14
CA PHE A 195 16.21 18.96 -21.91
C PHE A 195 16.91 19.14 -23.26
N ASP A 196 16.26 19.85 -24.18
CA ASP A 196 16.77 20.14 -25.53
C ASP A 196 18.10 20.93 -25.52
N ASN A 197 18.27 21.79 -24.53
CA ASN A 197 19.50 22.55 -24.29
C ASN A 197 20.64 21.72 -23.68
N GLY A 198 20.45 20.41 -23.49
CA GLY A 198 21.41 19.49 -22.90
C GLY A 198 21.50 19.55 -21.37
N SER A 199 20.76 20.45 -20.71
CA SER A 199 20.64 20.45 -19.25
C SER A 199 19.92 19.19 -18.76
N GLN A 200 20.26 18.76 -17.55
CA GLN A 200 19.71 17.55 -16.95
C GLN A 200 19.25 17.80 -15.52
N ASN A 201 18.07 17.29 -15.19
CA ASN A 201 17.56 17.24 -13.83
C ASN A 201 17.42 15.78 -13.39
N MET A 202 18.08 15.43 -12.29
CA MET A 202 18.01 14.08 -11.73
C MET A 202 16.71 13.91 -10.94
N GLY A 203 15.73 13.27 -11.55
CA GLY A 203 14.51 12.82 -10.89
C GLY A 203 14.67 11.41 -10.32
N GLN A 204 13.59 10.93 -9.70
CA GLN A 204 13.44 9.53 -9.29
C GLN A 204 12.23 8.93 -9.98
N SER A 205 12.38 7.72 -10.51
CA SER A 205 11.29 7.00 -11.17
C SER A 205 11.56 5.50 -11.18
N VAL A 206 10.48 4.73 -11.15
CA VAL A 206 10.49 3.26 -11.33
C VAL A 206 9.70 2.85 -12.57
N THR A 207 9.59 3.76 -13.54
CA THR A 207 8.95 3.49 -14.82
C THR A 207 9.82 2.55 -15.66
N PRO A 208 9.29 1.44 -16.18
CA PRO A 208 10.03 0.59 -17.13
C PRO A 208 10.10 1.22 -18.53
N TYR A 209 9.38 2.32 -18.75
CA TYR A 209 9.28 2.98 -20.04
C TYR A 209 10.38 4.02 -20.21
N GLU A 210 11.09 3.93 -21.32
CA GLU A 210 12.04 4.94 -21.77
C GLU A 210 11.41 5.79 -22.88
N LEU A 211 11.51 7.12 -22.74
CA LEU A 211 11.14 8.05 -23.80
C LEU A 211 12.33 8.22 -24.73
N VAL A 212 12.31 7.51 -25.85
CA VAL A 212 13.39 7.54 -26.85
C VAL A 212 13.43 8.86 -27.63
N ASN A 213 12.28 9.53 -27.77
CA ASN A 213 12.14 10.78 -28.51
C ASN A 213 11.93 11.97 -27.57
N MET A 214 12.37 13.15 -28.02
CA MET A 214 12.06 14.41 -27.36
C MET A 214 10.57 14.75 -27.55
N HIS A 215 9.92 15.11 -26.45
CA HIS A 215 8.51 15.52 -26.43
C HIS A 215 8.39 16.95 -25.91
N PRO A 216 7.44 17.76 -26.41
CA PRO A 216 7.17 19.08 -25.86
C PRO A 216 6.75 18.99 -24.40
N LEU A 217 7.27 19.89 -23.56
CA LEU A 217 6.90 20.02 -22.16
C LEU A 217 5.82 21.10 -22.01
N VAL A 218 4.72 20.77 -21.34
CA VAL A 218 3.66 21.72 -20.98
C VAL A 218 3.40 21.68 -19.48
N ARG A 219 3.01 22.81 -18.89
CA ARG A 219 2.59 22.82 -17.47
C ARG A 219 1.13 22.45 -17.40
N ALA A 220 0.76 21.65 -16.40
CA ALA A 220 -0.63 21.22 -16.17
C ALA A 220 -1.59 22.42 -16.19
N ILE A 221 -1.27 23.51 -15.48
CA ILE A 221 -2.07 24.74 -15.38
C ILE A 221 -2.40 25.41 -16.73
N ASP A 222 -1.58 25.18 -17.76
CA ASP A 222 -1.76 25.79 -19.09
C ASP A 222 -2.65 24.93 -20.01
N VAL A 223 -2.98 23.69 -19.60
CA VAL A 223 -3.69 22.69 -20.42
C VAL A 223 -4.87 22.04 -19.69
N GLU A 224 -5.36 22.68 -18.62
CA GLU A 224 -6.52 22.23 -17.85
C GLU A 224 -7.83 22.46 -18.58
N ASN A 225 -8.84 21.67 -18.22
CA ASN A 225 -10.22 21.95 -18.60
C ASN A 225 -10.73 23.19 -17.86
N PHE A 226 -11.64 23.94 -18.50
CA PHE A 226 -12.20 25.18 -17.94
C PHE A 226 -12.91 25.00 -16.58
N ASP A 227 -13.37 23.78 -16.29
CA ASP A 227 -14.17 23.45 -15.12
C ASP A 227 -13.35 23.04 -13.88
N VAL A 228 -12.01 23.16 -13.92
CA VAL A 228 -11.15 22.82 -12.76
C VAL A 228 -11.21 23.93 -11.69
N VAL A 229 -11.58 23.54 -10.47
CA VAL A 229 -11.66 24.43 -9.30
C VAL A 229 -10.27 24.99 -8.97
N SER A 230 -10.19 26.24 -8.50
CA SER A 230 -8.92 26.96 -8.25
C SER A 230 -7.91 26.18 -7.40
N ASP A 231 -8.40 25.41 -6.42
CA ASP A 231 -7.58 24.72 -5.42
C ASP A 231 -7.02 23.38 -5.96
N GLU A 232 -7.49 22.96 -7.14
CA GLU A 232 -7.10 21.74 -7.84
C GLU A 232 -6.22 22.02 -9.06
N LYS A 233 -5.94 23.30 -9.35
CA LYS A 233 -5.12 23.73 -10.49
C LYS A 233 -3.66 23.30 -10.38
N GLY A 234 -3.10 22.89 -11.50
CA GLY A 234 -1.77 22.33 -11.66
C GLY A 234 -1.63 20.87 -11.17
N GLN A 235 -2.73 20.23 -10.75
CA GLN A 235 -2.74 18.84 -10.30
C GLN A 235 -3.22 17.91 -11.42
N ARG A 236 -2.77 16.65 -11.39
CA ARG A 236 -3.23 15.62 -12.34
C ARG A 236 -4.42 14.85 -11.76
N LEU A 237 -5.57 15.51 -11.61
CA LEU A 237 -6.82 14.85 -11.20
C LEU A 237 -7.51 14.20 -12.42
N ASP A 238 -8.29 13.15 -12.18
CA ASP A 238 -8.99 12.45 -13.25
C ASP A 238 -10.00 13.41 -13.91
N GLY A 239 -9.86 13.65 -15.22
CA GLY A 239 -10.69 14.59 -15.98
C GLY A 239 -10.26 16.07 -15.92
N SER A 240 -9.17 16.40 -15.23
CA SER A 240 -8.69 17.80 -15.10
C SER A 240 -7.96 18.35 -16.33
N LEU A 241 -7.36 17.47 -17.16
CA LEU A 241 -6.56 17.87 -18.32
C LEU A 241 -7.34 17.68 -19.62
N SER A 242 -7.20 18.64 -20.54
CA SER A 242 -7.80 18.55 -21.88
C SER A 242 -7.04 17.53 -22.75
N PRO A 243 -7.68 16.45 -23.24
CA PRO A 243 -7.01 15.41 -24.04
C PRO A 243 -6.31 15.96 -25.28
N GLU A 244 -6.95 16.90 -25.99
CA GLU A 244 -6.43 17.53 -27.20
C GLU A 244 -5.15 18.34 -26.91
N ASN A 245 -5.07 18.95 -25.72
CA ASN A 245 -3.94 19.80 -25.35
C ASN A 245 -2.74 19.02 -24.80
N VAL A 246 -2.93 17.77 -24.37
CA VAL A 246 -1.87 16.93 -23.77
C VAL A 246 -1.34 15.83 -24.69
N GLU A 247 -2.02 15.54 -25.80
CA GLU A 247 -1.62 14.47 -26.72
C GLU A 247 -0.18 14.67 -27.25
N GLY A 248 0.66 13.65 -27.07
CA GLY A 248 2.06 13.64 -27.52
C GLY A 248 3.03 14.52 -26.70
N LYS A 249 2.57 15.11 -25.58
CA LYS A 249 3.36 16.03 -24.74
C LYS A 249 3.65 15.43 -23.36
N ILE A 250 4.70 15.93 -22.71
CA ILE A 250 5.00 15.68 -21.29
C ILE A 250 4.34 16.77 -20.46
N VAL A 251 3.54 16.38 -19.46
CA VAL A 251 2.84 17.33 -18.58
C VAL A 251 3.57 17.47 -17.25
N LEU A 252 4.10 18.66 -16.97
CA LEU A 252 4.64 19.03 -15.67
C LEU A 252 3.51 19.35 -14.71
N CYS A 253 3.37 18.55 -13.65
CA CYS A 253 2.37 18.72 -12.61
C CYS A 253 3.02 19.31 -11.35
N ASN A 254 2.34 20.21 -10.65
CA ASN A 254 2.84 20.84 -9.42
C ASN A 254 2.93 19.83 -8.27
N THR A 255 2.08 18.81 -8.30
CA THR A 255 2.13 17.66 -7.42
C THR A 255 2.37 16.41 -8.25
N GLY A 256 3.35 15.59 -7.86
CA GLY A 256 3.27 14.17 -8.20
C GLY A 256 2.01 13.64 -7.55
N LYS A 257 1.31 12.70 -8.20
CA LYS A 257 0.26 12.00 -7.45
C LYS A 257 0.93 11.41 -6.21
#